data_AF-A0A527ZD09-F1
#
_entry.id   AF-A0A527ZD09-F1
#
_cell.length_a   1.000
_cell.length_b   1.000
_cell.length_c   1.000
_cell.angle_alpha   90.00
_cell.angle_beta   90.00
_cell.angle_gamma   90.00
#
_symmetry.space_group_name_H-M   'P 1'
#
loop_
_entity.id
_entity.type
_entity.pdbx_description
1 polymer ?
#
loop_
_entity_poly.entity_id
_entity_poly.type
_entity_poly.pdbx_seq_one_letter_code
_entity_poly.pdbx_strand_id
1 'polypeptide(L)'
;LAAEGCAIFFVAHLTEGVLLRQALGARPAIYVLNGIHPGAESEPVDTELGAVINSADQLAAWRAAAQRAGRRLKAAIQVDSGMSRLGMA
;
A
#
# COMPACT_ATOMS: atom_id res chain seq x y z
N LEU A 1 14.44 -12.73 7.04
CA LEU A 1 12.95 -12.67 6.92
C LEU A 1 12.46 -13.10 5.54
N ALA A 2 12.81 -12.41 4.44
CA ALA A 2 12.40 -12.86 3.10
C ALA A 2 12.99 -14.24 2.74
N ALA A 3 14.28 -14.46 3.02
CA ALA A 3 14.93 -15.77 2.90
C ALA A 3 14.38 -16.83 3.86
N GLU A 4 13.74 -16.40 4.95
CA GLU A 4 13.10 -17.27 5.95
C GLU A 4 11.62 -17.57 5.59
N GLY A 5 11.17 -17.19 4.40
CA GLY A 5 9.82 -17.49 3.90
C GLY A 5 8.76 -16.43 4.19
N CYS A 6 9.11 -15.24 4.71
CA CYS A 6 8.14 -14.16 4.86
C CYS A 6 7.65 -13.66 3.50
N ALA A 7 6.32 -13.69 3.29
CA ALA A 7 5.70 -13.37 2.00
C ALA A 7 5.05 -11.97 1.94
N ILE A 8 4.88 -11.30 3.09
CA ILE A 8 4.18 -10.01 3.20
C ILE A 8 4.93 -9.11 4.18
N PHE A 9 5.23 -7.90 3.74
CA PHE A 9 5.89 -6.87 4.53
C PHE A 9 5.01 -5.63 4.62
N PHE A 10 5.13 -4.92 5.74
CA PHE A 10 4.48 -3.63 5.96
C PHE A 10 5.55 -2.59 6.27
N VAL A 11 5.38 -1.41 5.68
CA VAL A 11 6.20 -0.21 5.93
C VAL A 11 5.28 0.94 6.32
N ALA A 12 5.81 1.95 7.00
CA ALA A 12 5.00 3.10 7.40
C ALA A 12 4.79 4.05 6.21
N HIS A 13 5.85 4.30 5.44
CA HIS A 13 5.87 5.32 4.40
C HIS A 13 6.16 4.77 3.00
N LEU A 14 5.72 5.50 1.97
CA LEU A 14 5.93 5.13 0.57
C LEU A 14 7.43 4.97 0.24
N THR A 15 8.26 5.90 0.68
CA THR A 15 9.71 5.91 0.42
C THR A 15 10.40 4.65 0.94
N GLU A 16 10.02 4.17 2.12
CA GLU A 16 10.50 2.91 2.68
C GLU A 16 10.08 1.72 1.80
N GLY A 17 8.85 1.75 1.28
CA GLY A 17 8.33 0.71 0.40
C GLY A 17 9.10 0.62 -0.92
N VAL A 18 9.44 1.77 -1.51
CA VAL A 18 10.23 1.84 -2.76
C VAL A 18 11.63 1.29 -2.53
N LEU A 19 12.31 1.71 -1.46
CA LEU A 19 13.63 1.19 -1.09
C LEU A 19 13.58 -0.32 -0.83
N LEU A 20 12.54 -0.80 -0.14
CA LEU A 20 12.38 -2.22 0.14
C LEU A 20 12.10 -3.03 -1.14
N ARG A 21 11.31 -2.49 -2.08
CA ARG A 21 11.06 -3.11 -3.39
C ARG A 21 12.34 -3.24 -4.20
N GLN A 22 13.19 -2.22 -4.20
CA GLN A 22 14.50 -2.26 -4.87
C GLN A 22 15.39 -3.34 -4.25
N ALA A 23 15.39 -3.48 -2.93
CA ALA A 23 16.21 -4.47 -2.22
C ALA A 23 15.71 -5.91 -2.40
N LEU A 24 14.40 -6.14 -2.47
CA LEU A 24 13.81 -7.48 -2.50
C LEU A 24 13.42 -7.98 -3.90
N GLY A 25 13.30 -7.09 -4.89
CA GLY A 25 12.80 -7.43 -6.22
C GLY A 25 11.27 -7.61 -6.24
N ALA A 26 10.71 -8.29 -7.25
CA ALA A 26 9.27 -8.36 -7.49
C ALA A 26 8.44 -9.08 -6.39
N ARG A 27 9.08 -9.93 -5.58
CA ARG A 27 8.49 -10.57 -4.39
C ARG A 27 9.37 -10.27 -3.20
N PRO A 28 8.84 -10.11 -1.97
CA PRO A 28 7.48 -10.38 -1.47
C PRO A 28 6.46 -9.23 -1.72
N ALA A 29 5.23 -9.38 -1.22
CA ALA A 29 4.26 -8.28 -1.20
C ALA A 29 4.66 -7.24 -0.15
N ILE A 30 4.47 -5.96 -0.46
CA ILE A 30 4.84 -4.84 0.42
C ILE A 30 3.63 -3.89 0.48
N TYR A 31 3.20 -3.54 1.68
CA TYR A 31 2.07 -2.64 1.93
C TYR A 31 2.51 -1.39 2.71
N VAL A 32 1.99 -0.23 2.31
CA VAL A 32 2.19 1.04 3.02
C VAL A 32 1.07 1.25 4.02
N LEU A 33 1.38 1.14 5.31
CA LEU A 33 0.43 1.10 6.42
C LEU A 33 -0.31 2.43 6.61
N ASN A 34 0.37 3.56 6.44
CA ASN A 34 -0.26 4.88 6.56
C ASN A 34 -1.14 5.24 5.35
N GLY A 35 -1.21 4.34 4.36
CA GLY A 35 -1.88 4.57 3.10
C GLY A 35 -1.08 5.46 2.15
N ILE A 36 -1.70 5.76 1.01
CA ILE A 36 -1.14 6.63 -0.02
C ILE A 36 -1.96 7.92 -0.04
N HIS A 37 -1.28 9.06 -0.05
CA HIS A 37 -1.93 10.35 -0.15
C HIS A 37 -2.61 10.47 -1.53
N PRO A 38 -3.87 10.95 -1.62
CA PRO A 38 -4.53 11.20 -2.89
C PRO A 38 -3.65 12.04 -3.84
N GLY A 39 -3.45 11.55 -5.06
CA GLY A 39 -2.57 12.16 -6.07
C GLY A 39 -1.14 11.64 -6.09
N ALA A 40 -0.73 10.81 -5.11
CA ALA A 40 0.59 10.19 -5.06
C ALA A 40 0.59 8.71 -5.47
N GLU A 41 -0.41 8.25 -6.24
CA GLU A 41 -0.57 6.82 -6.55
C GLU A 41 0.35 6.30 -7.66
N SER A 42 0.95 7.17 -8.49
CA SER A 42 1.77 6.73 -9.62
C SER A 42 2.95 5.87 -9.18
N GLU A 43 3.73 6.34 -8.21
CA GLU A 43 4.91 5.64 -7.72
C GLU A 43 4.62 4.26 -7.09
N PRO A 44 3.66 4.10 -6.16
CA PRO A 44 3.32 2.78 -5.63
C PRO A 44 2.68 1.87 -6.67
N VAL A 45 2.01 2.41 -7.71
CA VAL A 45 1.55 1.60 -8.85
C VAL A 45 2.75 1.07 -9.64
N ASP A 46 3.70 1.93 -10.00
CA ASP A 46 4.87 1.54 -10.81
C ASP A 46 5.80 0.57 -10.08
N THR A 47 5.88 0.68 -8.74
CA THR A 47 6.69 -0.19 -7.88
C THR A 47 5.93 -1.39 -7.31
N GLU A 48 4.68 -1.58 -7.74
CA GLU A 48 3.80 -2.68 -7.32
C GLU A 48 3.66 -2.84 -5.80
N LEU A 49 3.54 -1.70 -5.12
CA LEU A 49 3.23 -1.61 -3.69
C LEU A 49 1.71 -1.64 -3.47
N GLY A 50 1.30 -2.27 -2.36
CA GLY A 50 -0.09 -2.23 -1.91
C GLY A 50 -0.34 -1.03 -1.00
N ALA A 51 -1.53 -0.43 -1.09
CA ALA A 51 -1.97 0.60 -0.16
C ALA A 51 -2.80 -0.02 0.98
N VAL A 52 -2.56 0.38 2.22
CA VAL A 52 -3.53 0.18 3.30
C VAL A 52 -4.48 1.39 3.30
N ILE A 53 -5.76 1.14 3.05
CA ILE A 53 -6.79 2.15 2.94
C ILE A 53 -7.31 2.50 4.33
N ASN A 54 -7.12 3.77 4.72
CA ASN A 54 -7.49 4.31 6.01
C ASN A 54 -8.68 5.29 5.94
N SER A 55 -9.09 5.71 4.73
CA SER A 55 -10.20 6.64 4.53
C SER A 55 -10.93 6.42 3.20
N ALA A 56 -12.15 6.96 3.08
CA ALA A 56 -12.93 6.91 1.84
C ALA A 56 -12.24 7.66 0.69
N ASP A 57 -11.53 8.76 0.99
CA ASP A 57 -10.78 9.53 -0.02
C ASP A 57 -9.61 8.72 -0.58
N GLN A 58 -8.88 8.02 0.29
CA GLN A 58 -7.82 7.09 -0.14
C GLN A 58 -8.41 5.95 -0.99
N LEU A 59 -9.57 5.41 -0.61
CA LEU A 59 -10.24 4.37 -1.40
C LEU A 59 -10.60 4.88 -2.80
N ALA A 60 -11.21 6.06 -2.89
CA ALA A 60 -11.62 6.66 -4.16
C ALA A 60 -10.42 6.91 -5.07
N ALA A 61 -9.34 7.48 -4.52
CA ALA A 61 -8.12 7.79 -5.25
C ALA A 61 -7.41 6.51 -5.74
N TRP A 62 -7.29 5.50 -4.87
CA TRP A 62 -6.70 4.19 -5.23
C TRP A 62 -7.51 3.46 -6.30
N ARG A 63 -8.84 3.54 -6.21
CA ARG A 63 -9.73 2.96 -7.23
C ARG A 63 -9.58 3.67 -8.57
N ALA A 64 -9.44 5.00 -8.59
CA ALA A 64 -9.16 5.75 -9.81
C ALA A 64 -7.78 5.41 -10.39
N ALA A 65 -6.77 5.21 -9.55
CA ALA A 65 -5.44 4.77 -9.98
C ALA A 65 -5.48 3.38 -10.64
N ALA A 66 -6.24 2.44 -10.08
CA ALA A 66 -6.43 1.11 -10.67
C ALA A 66 -7.09 1.18 -12.07
N GLN A 67 -8.09 2.05 -12.24
CA GLN A 67 -8.72 2.29 -13.53
C GLN A 67 -7.73 2.87 -14.55
N ARG A 68 -6.95 3.89 -14.16
CA ARG A 68 -5.91 4.48 -15.02
C ARG A 68 -4.83 3.46 -15.42
N ALA A 69 -4.44 2.59 -14.49
CA ALA A 69 -3.44 1.55 -14.73
C ALA A 69 -3.99 0.35 -15.53
N GLY A 70 -5.31 0.27 -15.76
CA GLY A 70 -5.94 -0.84 -16.47
C GLY A 70 -5.81 -2.20 -15.77
N ARG A 71 -5.52 -2.22 -14.45
CA ARG A 71 -5.29 -3.45 -13.68
C ARG A 71 -5.75 -3.33 -12.23
N ARG A 72 -5.96 -4.47 -11.59
CA ARG A 72 -6.28 -4.51 -10.16
C ARG A 72 -5.03 -4.17 -9.33
N LEU A 73 -5.16 -3.21 -8.43
CA LEU A 73 -4.12 -2.86 -7.47
C LEU A 73 -4.35 -3.59 -6.15
N LYS A 74 -3.25 -3.98 -5.48
CA LYS A 74 -3.32 -4.59 -4.14
C LYS A 74 -3.76 -3.53 -3.13
N ALA A 75 -4.68 -3.89 -2.26
CA ALA A 75 -5.15 -3.03 -1.20
C ALA A 75 -5.50 -3.87 0.03
N ALA A 76 -5.24 -3.31 1.21
CA ALA A 76 -5.82 -3.77 2.47
C ALA A 76 -6.69 -2.65 3.03
N ILE A 77 -7.65 -2.97 3.91
CA ILE A 77 -8.44 -1.98 4.63
C ILE A 77 -8.02 -2.06 6.10
N GLN A 78 -7.72 -0.91 6.68
CA GLN A 78 -7.53 -0.81 8.12
C GLN A 78 -8.84 -0.33 8.73
N VAL A 79 -9.36 -1.12 9.67
CA VAL A 79 -10.55 -0.77 10.46
C VAL A 79 -10.08 -0.20 11.78
N ASP A 80 -10.62 0.96 12.19
CA ASP A 80 -10.35 1.47 13.53
C ASP A 80 -11.23 0.72 14.54
N SER A 81 -10.65 -0.29 15.17
CA SER A 81 -11.32 -1.10 16.20
C SER A 81 -11.23 -0.50 17.61
N GLY A 82 -10.94 0.80 17.75
CA GLY A 82 -10.86 1.49 19.04
C GLY A 82 -9.47 2.04 19.41
N MET A 83 -8.52 2.07 18.46
CA MET A 83 -7.22 2.71 18.68
C MET A 83 -7.26 4.23 18.41
N SER A 84 -8.27 4.74 17.70
CA SER A 84 -8.46 6.17 17.40
C SER A 84 -7.23 6.80 16.75
N ARG A 85 -6.62 6.12 15.78
CA ARG A 85 -5.36 6.56 15.13
C ARG A 85 -5.47 6.61 13.61
N LEU A 86 -5.59 5.45 12.98
CA LEU A 86 -5.74 5.27 11.54
C LEU A 86 -6.74 4.14 11.32
N GLY A 87 -7.65 4.32 10.36
CA GLY A 87 -8.61 3.31 9.96
C GLY A 87 -9.99 3.88 9.64
N MET A 88 -10.75 3.12 8.86
CA MET A 88 -12.15 3.41 8.59
C MET A 88 -13.00 3.06 9.81
N ALA A 89 -13.98 3.91 10.13
CA ALA A 89 -15.01 3.67 11.14
C ALA A 89 -16.17 2.85 10.56
#